data_AF-L8H3G7-F1
#
_entry.id   AF-L8H3G7-F1
#
_cell.length_a   1.000
_cell.length_b   1.000
_cell.length_c   1.000
_cell.angle_alpha   90.00
_cell.angle_beta   90.00
_cell.angle_gamma   90.00
#
_symmetry.space_group_name_H-M   'P 1'
#
loop_
_entity.id
_entity.type
_entity.pdbx_description
1 polymer ?
#
loop_
_entity_poly.entity_id
_entity_poly.type
_entity_poly.pdbx_seq_one_letter_code
_entity_poly.pdbx_strand_id
1 'polypeptide(L)'
;MAECGVIETKAIPDLFDKVTFLRRRLAAIHAAKKGDDKEATTWVVGIEDFLKSFGGAQWRTSDIMKLACLNSLVSYECWHLFFCHHQEHSPPTLEFGEADDEFALQHLPPENDDEANEDDEASYMTFGTRRPFKVHPSQARTYFGIRKRSAEDKIKDLGFHRVKNLFPSDHPWIIKKTGRLSEKNYDVVDSFMVAHYTRKMAVESALYSDPHLFAEFEAAWLLKNSAAVETLRPRHTNNHQPPADVDVVSKRAASAERRKQKGVERRAEKEWKEEVDRRARAAFKKAISAAAEAALPAPSTLVRV
;
A
#
# COMPACT_ATOMS: atom_id res chain seq x y z
N MET A 1 -14.64 4.03 -13.68
CA MET A 1 -13.90 4.89 -12.73
C MET A 1 -13.29 4.03 -11.65
N ALA A 2 -12.56 4.60 -10.70
CA ALA A 2 -12.64 4.01 -9.36
C ALA A 2 -14.10 4.16 -8.90
N GLU A 3 -14.79 3.04 -8.68
CA GLU A 3 -16.12 3.05 -8.10
C GLU A 3 -15.98 3.12 -6.58
N CYS A 4 -16.62 4.10 -5.95
CA CYS A 4 -16.54 4.30 -4.50
C CYS A 4 -17.93 4.58 -3.95
N GLY A 5 -18.25 3.98 -2.81
CA GLY A 5 -19.56 4.08 -2.18
C GLY A 5 -19.49 3.82 -0.69
N VAL A 6 -20.66 3.85 -0.04
CA VAL A 6 -20.82 3.57 1.39
C VAL A 6 -21.90 2.51 1.56
N ILE A 7 -21.62 1.47 2.34
CA ILE A 7 -22.62 0.49 2.74
C ILE A 7 -23.20 0.90 4.10
N GLU A 8 -24.47 1.30 4.11
CA GLU A 8 -25.13 1.72 5.34
C GLU A 8 -25.54 0.53 6.20
N THR A 9 -24.97 0.44 7.41
CA THR A 9 -25.25 -0.64 8.38
C THR A 9 -25.92 -0.12 9.66
N LYS A 10 -26.25 1.17 9.73
CA LYS A 10 -26.77 1.83 10.94
C LYS A 10 -28.09 1.22 11.43
N ALA A 11 -28.93 0.74 10.51
CA ALA A 11 -30.22 0.14 10.83
C ALA A 11 -30.11 -1.30 11.36
N ILE A 12 -28.93 -1.90 11.31
CA ILE A 12 -28.68 -3.28 11.74
C ILE A 12 -28.06 -3.20 13.14
N PRO A 13 -28.72 -3.67 14.21
CA PRO A 13 -28.20 -3.49 15.56
C PRO A 13 -27.11 -4.50 15.89
N ASP A 14 -27.32 -5.77 15.54
CA ASP A 14 -26.43 -6.87 15.87
C ASP A 14 -25.15 -6.89 15.00
N LEU A 15 -24.05 -7.33 15.60
CA LEU A 15 -22.75 -7.37 14.96
C LEU A 15 -22.67 -8.45 13.88
N PHE A 16 -23.19 -9.65 14.13
CA PHE A 16 -23.14 -10.76 13.19
C PHE A 16 -24.11 -10.54 12.02
N ASP A 17 -25.27 -9.94 12.28
CA ASP A 17 -26.18 -9.49 11.22
C ASP A 17 -25.52 -8.46 10.31
N LYS A 18 -24.73 -7.52 10.86
CA LYS A 18 -23.95 -6.57 10.04
C LYS A 18 -22.94 -7.30 9.15
N VAL A 19 -22.20 -8.25 9.70
CA VAL A 19 -21.21 -9.02 8.95
C VAL A 19 -21.87 -9.82 7.84
N THR A 20 -22.99 -10.49 8.13
CA THR A 20 -23.77 -11.24 7.14
C THR A 20 -24.31 -10.33 6.04
N PHE A 21 -24.82 -9.17 6.40
CA PHE A 21 -25.27 -8.16 5.44
C PHE A 21 -24.12 -7.66 4.56
N LEU A 22 -22.98 -7.33 5.16
CA LEU A 22 -21.78 -6.90 4.44
C LEU A 22 -21.27 -8.00 3.51
N ARG A 23 -21.19 -9.26 3.96
CA ARG A 23 -20.83 -10.43 3.13
C ARG A 23 -21.72 -10.54 1.90
N ARG A 24 -23.04 -10.42 2.05
CA ARG A 24 -23.98 -10.48 0.91
C ARG A 24 -23.73 -9.35 -0.09
N ARG A 25 -23.47 -8.13 0.40
CA ARG A 25 -23.15 -6.99 -0.46
C ARG A 25 -21.81 -7.16 -1.17
N LEU A 26 -20.76 -7.57 -0.45
CA LEU A 26 -19.43 -7.94 -0.99
C LEU A 26 -19.54 -8.99 -2.09
N ALA A 27 -20.31 -10.05 -1.84
CA ALA A 27 -20.51 -11.14 -2.81
C ALA A 27 -21.25 -10.67 -4.07
N ALA A 28 -22.30 -9.86 -3.93
CA ALA A 28 -23.02 -9.30 -5.07
C ALA A 28 -22.11 -8.39 -5.91
N ILE A 29 -21.29 -7.60 -5.24
CA ILE A 29 -20.28 -6.74 -5.85
C ILE A 29 -19.22 -7.57 -6.60
N HIS A 30 -18.71 -8.63 -5.98
CA HIS A 30 -17.76 -9.56 -6.59
C HIS A 30 -18.36 -10.24 -7.84
N ALA A 31 -19.60 -10.74 -7.73
CA ALA A 31 -20.31 -11.40 -8.83
C ALA A 31 -20.58 -10.44 -10.00
N ALA A 32 -21.02 -9.21 -9.72
CA ALA A 32 -21.29 -8.21 -10.74
C ALA A 32 -20.04 -7.84 -11.57
N LYS A 33 -18.84 -7.95 -10.99
CA LYS A 33 -17.59 -7.68 -11.71
C LYS A 33 -16.98 -8.92 -12.37
N LYS A 34 -17.35 -10.12 -11.93
CA LYS A 34 -16.93 -11.37 -12.58
C LYS A 34 -17.65 -11.60 -13.93
N GLY A 35 -18.82 -11.00 -14.11
CA GLY A 35 -19.71 -11.28 -15.25
C GLY A 35 -19.26 -10.78 -16.63
N ASP A 36 -18.30 -9.84 -16.70
CA ASP A 36 -18.00 -9.13 -17.95
C ASP A 36 -16.64 -9.45 -18.58
N ASP A 37 -15.67 -10.00 -17.84
CA ASP A 37 -14.30 -10.18 -18.33
C ASP A 37 -13.94 -11.64 -18.65
N LYS A 38 -13.40 -11.87 -19.86
CA LYS A 38 -12.75 -13.14 -20.27
C LYS A 38 -11.39 -13.35 -19.60
N GLU A 39 -10.84 -12.33 -18.96
CA GLU A 39 -9.59 -12.38 -18.22
C GLU A 39 -9.86 -12.49 -16.72
N ALA A 40 -9.09 -13.34 -16.04
CA ALA A 40 -9.23 -13.54 -14.60
C ALA A 40 -8.94 -12.23 -13.84
N THR A 41 -9.99 -11.53 -13.38
CA THR A 41 -9.84 -10.33 -12.56
C THR A 41 -9.06 -10.67 -11.30
N THR A 42 -7.86 -10.11 -11.15
CA THR A 42 -7.07 -10.27 -9.93
C THR A 42 -7.52 -9.26 -8.89
N TRP A 43 -8.10 -9.74 -7.81
CA TRP A 43 -8.52 -8.91 -6.69
C TRP A 43 -7.36 -8.58 -5.76
N VAL A 44 -7.32 -7.32 -5.32
CA VAL A 44 -6.45 -6.84 -4.25
C VAL A 44 -7.32 -6.13 -3.24
N VAL A 45 -7.35 -6.63 -2.00
CA VAL A 45 -8.21 -6.09 -0.94
C VAL A 45 -7.38 -5.32 0.07
N GLY A 46 -7.83 -4.11 0.38
CA GLY A 46 -7.22 -3.22 1.35
C GLY A 46 -8.22 -2.81 2.41
N ILE A 47 -7.87 -3.04 3.67
CA ILE A 47 -8.73 -2.75 4.80
C ILE A 47 -8.02 -1.74 5.68
N GLU A 48 -8.71 -0.64 5.96
CA GLU A 48 -8.21 0.37 6.88
C GLU A 48 -8.01 -0.26 8.26
N ASP A 49 -6.81 -0.05 8.81
CA ASP A 49 -6.49 -0.50 10.16
C ASP A 49 -7.28 0.33 11.17
N PHE A 50 -7.86 -0.33 12.18
CA PHE A 50 -8.59 0.40 13.21
C PHE A 50 -7.58 1.09 14.13
N LEU A 51 -7.67 2.41 14.24
CA LEU A 51 -6.70 3.17 15.03
C LEU A 51 -6.85 2.85 16.53
N LYS A 52 -5.76 2.39 17.16
CA LYS A 52 -5.63 2.24 18.62
C LYS A 52 -5.44 3.56 19.36
N SER A 53 -5.29 4.69 18.66
CA SER A 53 -4.95 5.96 19.31
C SER A 53 -6.17 6.57 20.01
N PHE A 54 -6.15 6.53 21.33
CA PHE A 54 -7.02 7.28 22.22
C PHE A 54 -6.84 8.79 21.96
N GLY A 55 -7.73 9.39 21.17
CA GLY A 55 -7.95 10.83 21.28
C GLY A 55 -8.57 11.12 22.65
N GLY A 56 -8.33 12.30 23.24
CA GLY A 56 -8.91 12.70 24.53
C GLY A 56 -10.45 12.82 24.57
N ALA A 57 -11.15 12.27 23.58
CA ALA A 57 -12.60 12.14 23.55
C ALA A 57 -13.02 10.84 24.25
N GLN A 58 -14.15 10.90 24.98
CA GLN A 58 -14.77 9.79 25.71
C GLN A 58 -15.32 8.71 24.76
N TRP A 59 -14.45 7.91 24.14
CA TRP A 59 -14.87 6.67 23.51
C TRP A 59 -15.11 5.63 24.60
N ARG A 60 -16.26 4.96 24.57
CA ARG A 60 -16.49 3.79 25.42
C ARG A 60 -15.63 2.66 24.88
N THR A 61 -14.83 2.03 25.74
CA THR A 61 -14.00 0.87 25.39
C THR A 61 -14.79 -0.21 24.64
N SER A 62 -16.06 -0.38 24.99
CA SER A 62 -16.99 -1.30 24.32
C SER A 62 -17.16 -1.03 22.82
N ASP A 63 -17.17 0.23 22.40
CA ASP A 63 -17.43 0.60 21.00
C ASP A 63 -16.19 0.37 20.15
N ILE A 64 -15.01 0.60 20.73
CA ILE A 64 -13.72 0.27 20.11
C ILE A 64 -13.60 -1.24 19.92
N MET A 65 -13.93 -2.03 20.94
CA MET A 65 -13.89 -3.50 20.83
C MET A 65 -14.87 -4.01 19.78
N LYS A 66 -16.09 -3.45 19.72
CA LYS A 66 -17.07 -3.77 18.66
C LYS A 66 -16.54 -3.42 17.27
N LEU A 67 -15.91 -2.26 17.11
CA LEU A 67 -15.33 -1.84 15.84
C LEU A 67 -14.16 -2.75 15.41
N ALA A 68 -13.28 -3.09 16.35
CA ALA A 68 -12.18 -4.02 16.10
C ALA A 68 -12.71 -5.41 15.71
N CYS A 69 -13.71 -5.93 16.42
CA CYS A 69 -14.36 -7.20 16.11
C CYS A 69 -15.02 -7.16 14.72
N LEU A 70 -15.76 -6.08 14.40
CA LEU A 70 -16.34 -5.90 13.06
C LEU A 70 -15.27 -5.85 11.97
N ASN A 71 -14.17 -5.12 12.18
CA ASN A 71 -13.07 -5.02 11.22
C ASN A 71 -12.42 -6.39 10.98
N SER A 72 -12.18 -7.17 12.03
CA SER A 72 -11.65 -8.54 11.94
C SER A 72 -12.58 -9.46 11.17
N LEU A 73 -13.88 -9.47 11.49
CA LEU A 73 -14.87 -10.30 10.81
C LEU A 73 -15.03 -9.92 9.34
N VAL A 74 -15.14 -8.63 9.02
CA VAL A 74 -15.18 -8.16 7.62
C VAL A 74 -13.89 -8.50 6.88
N SER A 75 -12.73 -8.45 7.55
CA SER A 75 -11.47 -8.86 6.95
C SER A 75 -11.44 -10.34 6.60
N TYR A 76 -11.96 -11.18 7.48
CA TYR A 76 -12.12 -12.61 7.23
C TYR A 76 -13.07 -12.85 6.05
N GLU A 77 -14.21 -12.19 6.01
CA GLU A 77 -15.18 -12.31 4.90
C GLU A 77 -14.60 -11.88 3.56
N CYS A 78 -13.86 -10.77 3.53
CA CYS A 78 -13.12 -10.35 2.34
C CYS A 78 -12.08 -11.42 1.94
N TRP A 79 -11.34 -11.95 2.89
CA TRP A 79 -10.36 -13.00 2.58
C TRP A 79 -11.02 -14.22 1.94
N HIS A 80 -12.10 -14.70 2.55
CA HIS A 80 -12.87 -15.83 2.07
C HIS A 80 -13.45 -15.59 0.68
N LEU A 81 -14.11 -14.45 0.45
CA LEU A 81 -14.78 -14.15 -0.81
C LEU A 81 -13.82 -13.90 -1.97
N PHE A 82 -12.73 -13.18 -1.74
CA PHE A 82 -11.84 -12.72 -2.82
C PHE A 82 -10.60 -13.61 -3.04
N PHE A 83 -10.21 -14.44 -2.07
CA PHE A 83 -8.99 -15.25 -2.20
C PHE A 83 -9.23 -16.76 -2.11
N CYS A 84 -10.25 -17.25 -1.39
CA CYS A 84 -10.45 -18.70 -1.23
C CYS A 84 -11.21 -19.36 -2.38
N HIS A 85 -12.16 -18.66 -3.02
CA HIS A 85 -13.00 -19.25 -4.07
C HIS A 85 -12.31 -19.50 -5.43
N HIS A 86 -11.00 -19.30 -5.54
CA HIS A 86 -10.21 -19.68 -6.72
C HIS A 86 -9.60 -21.09 -6.63
N GLN A 87 -9.78 -21.81 -5.52
CA GLN A 87 -9.48 -23.25 -5.49
C GLN A 87 -10.72 -24.01 -5.95
N GLU A 88 -10.79 -24.34 -7.25
CA GLU A 88 -11.79 -25.25 -7.85
C GLU A 88 -11.62 -26.70 -7.39
N HIS A 89 -11.33 -26.92 -6.11
CA HIS A 89 -11.66 -28.18 -5.48
C HIS A 89 -13.05 -28.00 -4.89
N SER A 90 -13.98 -28.83 -5.35
CA SER A 90 -15.37 -28.90 -4.90
C SER A 90 -15.47 -28.51 -3.43
N PRO A 91 -16.42 -27.63 -3.04
CA PRO A 91 -16.59 -27.29 -1.64
C PRO A 91 -16.65 -28.60 -0.86
N PRO A 92 -15.88 -28.78 0.24
CA PRO A 92 -16.23 -29.83 1.16
C PRO A 92 -17.70 -29.57 1.47
N THR A 93 -18.55 -30.52 1.13
CA THR A 93 -19.94 -30.48 1.54
C THR A 93 -19.88 -30.29 3.04
N LEU A 94 -20.17 -29.07 3.50
CA LEU A 94 -20.43 -28.78 4.88
C LEU A 94 -21.80 -29.40 5.14
N GLU A 95 -21.82 -30.74 5.15
CA GLU A 95 -22.82 -31.49 5.86
C GLU A 95 -22.63 -31.04 7.30
N PHE A 96 -23.48 -30.11 7.72
CA PHE A 96 -23.82 -29.99 9.13
C PHE A 96 -24.46 -31.32 9.49
N GLY A 97 -23.61 -32.32 9.74
CA GLY A 97 -24.01 -33.58 10.31
C GLY A 97 -24.83 -33.25 11.54
N GLU A 98 -25.99 -33.88 11.64
CA GLU A 98 -26.80 -33.87 12.84
C GLU A 98 -25.88 -34.13 14.05
N ALA A 99 -26.13 -33.40 15.13
CA ALA A 99 -25.30 -33.42 16.32
C ALA A 99 -25.33 -34.81 16.97
N ASP A 100 -24.48 -35.71 16.51
CA ASP A 100 -24.09 -36.89 17.26
C ASP A 100 -22.94 -36.48 18.19
N ASP A 101 -23.32 -36.12 19.42
CA ASP A 101 -22.50 -35.62 20.53
C ASP A 101 -21.43 -36.62 21.05
N GLU A 102 -20.90 -37.53 20.23
CA GLU A 102 -20.10 -38.68 20.72
C GLU A 102 -18.71 -38.86 20.08
N PHE A 103 -18.18 -37.91 19.30
CA PHE A 103 -16.93 -38.13 18.54
C PHE A 103 -15.83 -37.05 18.65
N ALA A 104 -15.57 -36.51 19.85
CA ALA A 104 -14.52 -35.49 20.01
C ALA A 104 -13.57 -35.63 21.22
N LEU A 105 -13.29 -36.84 21.72
CA LEU A 105 -12.31 -37.02 22.81
C LEU A 105 -11.28 -38.16 22.69
N GLN A 106 -11.24 -38.94 21.60
CA GLN A 106 -10.38 -40.14 21.60
C GLN A 106 -9.05 -40.09 20.84
N HIS A 107 -8.67 -39.02 20.14
CA HIS A 107 -7.40 -39.01 19.40
C HIS A 107 -6.59 -37.73 19.67
N LEU A 108 -6.31 -37.45 20.95
CA LEU A 108 -5.15 -36.61 21.27
C LEU A 108 -3.89 -37.47 21.12
N PRO A 109 -2.91 -37.06 20.29
CA PRO A 109 -1.64 -37.76 20.20
C PRO A 109 -0.94 -37.73 21.58
N PRO A 110 -0.11 -38.75 21.90
CA PRO A 110 0.60 -38.80 23.17
C PRO A 110 1.43 -37.53 23.37
N GLU A 111 1.33 -36.95 24.56
CA GLU A 111 2.17 -35.86 25.04
C GLU A 111 3.62 -36.34 25.02
N ASN A 112 4.37 -35.94 23.99
CA ASN A 112 5.82 -35.98 24.04
C ASN A 112 6.27 -34.66 24.68
N ASP A 113 6.87 -34.75 25.87
CA ASP A 113 7.51 -33.66 26.62
C ASP A 113 8.82 -33.19 25.94
N ASP A 114 8.79 -32.97 24.63
CA ASP A 114 9.92 -32.40 23.89
C ASP A 114 9.85 -30.87 23.94
N GLU A 115 10.95 -30.28 24.41
CA GLU A 115 11.19 -28.87 24.65
C GLU A 115 10.50 -27.94 23.63
N ALA A 116 9.66 -27.04 24.16
CA ALA A 116 8.99 -26.00 23.41
C ALA A 116 10.01 -25.12 22.68
N ASN A 117 10.18 -25.34 21.37
CA ASN A 117 10.73 -24.35 20.47
C ASN A 117 9.75 -23.16 20.42
N GLU A 118 10.11 -22.05 21.07
CA GLU A 118 9.37 -20.78 21.07
C GLU A 118 9.27 -20.13 19.66
N ASP A 119 9.89 -20.72 18.63
CA ASP A 119 9.91 -20.19 17.27
C ASP A 119 8.74 -20.67 16.37
N ASP A 120 7.88 -21.59 16.83
CA ASP A 120 6.74 -22.12 16.06
C ASP A 120 5.40 -21.37 16.26
N GLU A 121 5.41 -20.25 17.00
CA GLU A 121 4.21 -19.40 17.22
C GLU A 121 3.73 -18.68 15.93
N ALA A 122 4.45 -18.81 14.82
CA ALA A 122 4.05 -18.28 13.51
C ALA A 122 3.21 -19.25 12.65
N SER A 123 3.04 -20.51 13.07
CA SER A 123 2.44 -21.58 12.25
C SER A 123 0.93 -21.76 12.47
N TYR A 124 0.39 -21.45 13.66
CA TYR A 124 -1.05 -21.49 13.90
C TYR A 124 -1.72 -20.22 13.37
N MET A 125 -2.43 -20.34 12.23
CA MET A 125 -3.26 -19.35 11.52
C MET A 125 -2.77 -18.99 10.10
N THR A 126 -2.09 -19.83 9.34
CA THR A 126 -1.81 -19.54 7.91
C THR A 126 -3.07 -19.66 7.04
N PHE A 127 -4.02 -18.73 7.22
CA PHE A 127 -4.93 -18.28 6.16
C PHE A 127 -4.09 -18.09 4.89
N GLY A 128 -4.51 -18.70 3.77
CA GLY A 128 -3.76 -18.86 2.52
C GLY A 128 -2.96 -17.64 2.03
N THR A 129 -2.08 -17.87 1.05
CA THR A 129 -0.94 -17.00 0.66
C THR A 129 -1.23 -15.52 0.37
N ARG A 130 -2.50 -15.08 0.30
CA ARG A 130 -2.90 -13.67 0.13
C ARG A 130 -3.91 -13.26 1.19
N ARG A 131 -3.51 -12.36 2.09
CA ARG A 131 -4.42 -11.69 3.05
C ARG A 131 -4.77 -10.28 2.57
N PRO A 132 -5.93 -9.72 2.98
CA PRO A 132 -6.18 -8.30 2.81
C PRO A 132 -5.07 -7.47 3.44
N PHE A 133 -4.62 -6.43 2.74
CA PHE A 133 -3.65 -5.48 3.28
C PHE A 133 -4.28 -4.69 4.42
N LYS A 134 -3.63 -4.65 5.58
CA LYS A 134 -3.97 -3.70 6.63
C LYS A 134 -3.28 -2.38 6.33
N VAL A 135 -4.08 -1.34 6.10
CA VAL A 135 -3.59 -0.03 5.70
C VAL A 135 -3.80 0.98 6.82
N HIS A 136 -2.72 1.54 7.33
CA HIS A 136 -2.84 2.63 8.28
C HIS A 136 -3.28 3.92 7.57
N PRO A 137 -4.27 4.68 8.08
CA PRO A 137 -4.81 5.86 7.40
C PRO A 137 -3.75 6.92 7.11
N SER A 138 -2.78 7.09 8.01
CA SER A 138 -1.67 8.04 7.81
C SER A 138 -0.75 7.65 6.66
N GLN A 139 -0.55 6.35 6.38
CA GLN A 139 0.27 5.88 5.28
C GLN A 139 -0.40 6.22 3.94
N ALA A 140 -1.69 5.90 3.81
CA ALA A 140 -2.49 6.26 2.64
C ALA A 140 -2.48 7.78 2.43
N ARG A 141 -2.75 8.59 3.46
CA ARG A 141 -2.71 10.06 3.36
C ARG A 141 -1.34 10.59 2.96
N THR A 142 -0.27 10.04 3.52
CA THR A 142 1.11 10.43 3.17
C THR A 142 1.43 10.14 1.71
N TYR A 143 0.94 9.01 1.18
CA TYR A 143 1.06 8.67 -0.24
C TYR A 143 0.41 9.73 -1.14
N PHE A 144 -0.74 10.28 -0.73
CA PHE A 144 -1.39 11.40 -1.45
C PHE A 144 -0.74 12.78 -1.22
N GLY A 145 0.35 12.86 -0.44
CA GLY A 145 1.01 14.11 -0.09
C GLY A 145 0.22 14.95 0.93
N ILE A 146 -0.74 14.35 1.64
CA ILE A 146 -1.55 15.04 2.64
C ILE A 146 -0.77 15.05 3.95
N ARG A 147 -0.32 16.25 4.34
CA ARG A 147 0.35 16.50 5.61
C ARG A 147 -0.22 17.78 6.20
N LYS A 148 -0.41 17.79 7.52
CA LYS A 148 -0.83 18.98 8.27
C LYS A 148 0.28 20.03 8.17
N ARG A 149 0.00 21.23 7.65
CA ARG A 149 0.99 22.32 7.52
C ARG A 149 0.82 23.37 8.60
N SER A 150 -0.41 23.57 9.09
CA SER A 150 -0.72 24.46 10.21
C SER A 150 -1.67 23.80 11.21
N ALA A 151 -1.86 24.40 12.40
CA ALA A 151 -2.75 23.88 13.43
C ALA A 151 -4.22 23.86 12.97
N GLU A 152 -4.59 24.80 12.11
CA GLU A 152 -5.93 25.05 11.56
C GLU A 152 -6.30 24.06 10.45
N ASP A 153 -5.29 23.45 9.80
CA ASP A 153 -5.51 22.46 8.74
C ASP A 153 -6.26 21.24 9.27
N LYS A 154 -7.46 21.03 8.71
CA LYS A 154 -8.24 19.81 8.91
C LYS A 154 -7.79 18.78 7.88
N ILE A 155 -7.14 17.72 8.35
CA ILE A 155 -6.62 16.63 7.52
C ILE A 155 -7.70 16.05 6.58
N LYS A 156 -8.94 15.92 7.08
CA LYS A 156 -10.07 15.42 6.30
C LYS A 156 -10.44 16.34 5.11
N ASP A 157 -10.40 17.66 5.32
CA ASP A 157 -10.67 18.64 4.25
C ASP A 157 -9.54 18.64 3.21
N LEU A 158 -8.28 18.57 3.65
CA LEU A 158 -7.14 18.42 2.75
C LEU A 158 -7.26 17.15 1.90
N GLY A 159 -7.66 16.03 2.51
CA GLY A 159 -7.93 14.79 1.79
C GLY A 159 -9.01 14.95 0.73
N PHE A 160 -10.15 15.51 1.10
CA PHE A 160 -11.25 15.76 0.16
C PHE A 160 -10.81 16.62 -1.02
N HIS A 161 -10.17 17.77 -0.77
CA HIS A 161 -9.72 18.65 -1.85
C HIS A 161 -8.67 17.99 -2.74
N ARG A 162 -7.84 17.11 -2.18
CA ARG A 162 -6.80 16.40 -2.94
C ARG A 162 -7.39 15.38 -3.92
N VAL A 163 -8.44 14.65 -3.52
CA VAL A 163 -8.94 13.53 -4.32
C VAL A 163 -10.22 13.84 -5.08
N LYS A 164 -11.01 14.87 -4.73
CA LYS A 164 -12.32 15.12 -5.34
C LYS A 164 -12.31 15.23 -6.87
N ASN A 165 -11.22 15.73 -7.46
CA ASN A 165 -11.07 15.88 -8.91
C ASN A 165 -10.73 14.56 -9.62
N LEU A 166 -10.44 13.50 -8.86
CA LEU A 166 -10.23 12.15 -9.37
C LEU A 166 -11.55 11.36 -9.47
N PHE A 167 -12.63 11.89 -8.89
CA PHE A 167 -13.96 11.33 -9.01
C PHE A 167 -14.66 11.86 -10.26
N PRO A 168 -15.66 11.12 -10.79
CA PRO A 168 -16.56 11.64 -11.80
C PRO A 168 -17.14 13.00 -11.42
N SER A 169 -17.31 13.91 -12.39
CA SER A 169 -17.86 15.25 -12.14
C SER A 169 -19.29 15.22 -11.59
N ASP A 170 -20.02 14.13 -11.84
CA ASP A 170 -21.39 13.86 -11.39
C ASP A 170 -21.45 13.05 -10.08
N HIS A 171 -20.31 12.81 -9.42
CA HIS A 171 -20.32 12.12 -8.12
C HIS A 171 -21.14 12.92 -7.09
N PRO A 172 -22.10 12.29 -6.39
CA PRO A 172 -23.10 12.98 -5.57
C PRO A 172 -22.55 13.40 -4.20
N TRP A 173 -21.62 14.36 -4.18
CA TRP A 173 -21.07 14.90 -2.94
C TRP A 173 -22.18 15.51 -2.07
N ILE A 174 -22.31 15.02 -0.84
CA ILE A 174 -23.38 15.46 0.07
C ILE A 174 -22.94 16.76 0.76
N ILE A 175 -23.50 17.89 0.33
CA ILE A 175 -23.28 19.20 0.94
C ILE A 175 -24.49 19.52 1.84
N LYS A 176 -24.23 19.77 3.12
CA LYS A 176 -25.29 20.16 4.08
C LYS A 176 -25.81 21.55 3.75
N LYS A 177 -27.01 21.90 4.25
CA LYS A 177 -27.59 23.25 4.12
C LYS A 177 -26.65 24.38 4.59
N THR A 178 -25.74 24.08 5.50
CA THR A 178 -24.71 24.99 6.01
C THR A 178 -23.54 25.23 5.05
N GLY A 179 -23.52 24.59 3.88
CA GLY A 179 -22.39 24.57 2.95
C GLY A 179 -21.25 23.64 3.36
N ARG A 180 -21.33 22.99 4.53
CA ARG A 180 -20.31 22.04 5.00
C ARG A 180 -20.50 20.66 4.37
N LEU A 181 -19.38 19.96 4.14
CA LEU A 181 -19.39 18.57 3.68
C LEU A 181 -19.99 17.65 4.74
N SER A 182 -20.70 16.62 4.29
CA SER A 182 -21.16 15.53 5.14
C SER A 182 -19.98 14.65 5.59
N GLU A 183 -20.09 14.04 6.77
CA GLU A 183 -19.08 13.09 7.26
C GLU A 183 -18.90 11.91 6.31
N LYS A 184 -20.00 11.45 5.70
CA LYS A 184 -20.00 10.41 4.67
C LYS A 184 -19.06 10.71 3.51
N ASN A 185 -18.87 11.98 3.13
CA ASN A 185 -17.95 12.33 2.05
C ASN A 185 -16.50 12.04 2.46
N TYR A 186 -16.15 12.23 3.73
CA TYR A 186 -14.81 11.90 4.21
C TYR A 186 -14.59 10.40 4.27
N ASP A 187 -15.60 9.61 4.63
CA ASP A 187 -15.50 8.14 4.62
C ASP A 187 -15.29 7.61 3.19
N VAL A 188 -15.97 8.20 2.20
CA VAL A 188 -15.75 7.91 0.76
C VAL A 188 -14.32 8.28 0.34
N VAL A 189 -13.81 9.43 0.79
CA VAL A 189 -12.46 9.90 0.47
C VAL A 189 -11.38 9.02 1.11
N ASP A 190 -11.49 8.70 2.40
CA ASP A 190 -10.57 7.80 3.10
C ASP A 190 -10.60 6.41 2.43
N SER A 191 -11.78 5.94 2.03
CA SER A 191 -11.96 4.72 1.27
C SER A 191 -11.29 4.75 -0.11
N PHE A 192 -11.41 5.84 -0.85
CA PHE A 192 -10.69 5.98 -2.12
C PHE A 192 -9.17 5.94 -1.91
N MET A 193 -8.66 6.68 -0.91
CA MET A 193 -7.22 6.73 -0.63
C MET A 193 -6.65 5.38 -0.21
N VAL A 194 -7.35 4.64 0.66
CA VAL A 194 -6.92 3.32 1.10
C VAL A 194 -6.92 2.33 -0.07
N ALA A 195 -7.92 2.38 -0.96
CA ALA A 195 -7.95 1.49 -2.13
C ALA A 195 -6.78 1.75 -3.09
N HIS A 196 -6.52 3.02 -3.42
CA HIS A 196 -5.40 3.41 -4.26
C HIS A 196 -4.05 3.03 -3.63
N TYR A 197 -3.88 3.30 -2.33
CA TYR A 197 -2.65 2.95 -1.64
C TYR A 197 -2.43 1.42 -1.60
N THR A 198 -3.48 0.65 -1.35
CA THR A 198 -3.43 -0.82 -1.38
C THR A 198 -2.99 -1.33 -2.74
N ARG A 199 -3.58 -0.81 -3.81
CA ARG A 199 -3.22 -1.19 -5.16
C ARG A 199 -1.75 -0.88 -5.45
N LYS A 200 -1.28 0.30 -5.04
CA LYS A 200 0.13 0.69 -5.15
C LYS A 200 1.04 -0.27 -4.38
N MET A 201 0.67 -0.68 -3.17
CA MET A 201 1.41 -1.69 -2.40
C MET A 201 1.45 -3.05 -3.09
N ALA A 202 0.34 -3.49 -3.71
CA ALA A 202 0.30 -4.75 -4.44
C ALA A 202 1.17 -4.74 -5.71
N VAL A 203 1.16 -3.63 -6.46
CA VAL A 203 2.06 -3.46 -7.62
C VAL A 203 3.52 -3.44 -7.17
N GLU A 204 3.85 -2.70 -6.12
CA GLU A 204 5.21 -2.71 -5.54
C GLU A 204 5.61 -4.12 -5.12
N SER A 205 4.73 -4.84 -4.40
CA SER A 205 4.99 -6.21 -3.99
C SER A 205 5.24 -7.13 -5.19
N ALA A 206 4.40 -7.05 -6.23
CA ALA A 206 4.55 -7.87 -7.44
C ALA A 206 5.88 -7.58 -8.15
N LEU A 207 6.26 -6.31 -8.28
CA LEU A 207 7.54 -5.90 -8.85
C LEU A 207 8.72 -6.43 -8.04
N TYR A 208 8.68 -6.37 -6.71
CA TYR A 208 9.78 -6.87 -5.88
C TYR A 208 9.83 -8.40 -5.82
N SER A 209 8.72 -9.09 -6.05
CA SER A 209 8.66 -10.56 -6.10
C SER A 209 9.09 -11.15 -7.45
N ASP A 210 9.12 -10.36 -8.52
CA ASP A 210 9.53 -10.79 -9.86
C ASP A 210 10.74 -9.97 -10.35
N PRO A 211 11.97 -10.50 -10.23
CA PRO A 211 13.18 -9.81 -10.68
C PRO A 211 13.19 -9.45 -12.17
N HIS A 212 12.51 -10.23 -13.02
CA HIS A 212 12.44 -9.93 -14.45
C HIS A 212 11.53 -8.75 -14.71
N LEU A 213 10.33 -8.75 -14.11
CA LEU A 213 9.40 -7.63 -14.19
C LEU A 213 10.03 -6.34 -13.63
N PHE A 214 10.80 -6.45 -12.55
CA PHE A 214 11.54 -5.32 -11.99
C PHE A 214 12.57 -4.77 -12.98
N ALA A 215 13.37 -5.63 -13.61
CA ALA A 215 14.39 -5.23 -14.58
C ALA A 215 13.79 -4.58 -15.82
N GLU A 216 12.67 -5.11 -16.34
CA GLU A 216 11.93 -4.52 -17.46
C GLU A 216 11.40 -3.13 -17.08
N PHE A 217 10.81 -3.02 -15.90
CA PHE A 217 10.32 -1.75 -15.37
C PHE A 217 11.45 -0.71 -15.23
N GLU A 218 12.59 -1.10 -14.68
CA GLU A 218 13.77 -0.24 -14.53
C GLU A 218 14.34 0.21 -15.88
N ALA A 219 14.48 -0.71 -16.83
CA ALA A 219 14.95 -0.38 -18.18
C ALA A 219 14.01 0.62 -18.88
N ALA A 220 12.69 0.37 -18.84
CA ALA A 220 11.70 1.27 -19.42
C ALA A 220 11.71 2.66 -18.74
N TRP A 221 11.89 2.68 -17.42
CA TRP A 221 11.99 3.94 -16.68
C TRP A 221 13.24 4.74 -17.05
N LEU A 222 14.41 4.10 -17.04
CA LEU A 222 15.68 4.73 -17.39
C LEU A 222 15.65 5.26 -18.82
N LEU A 223 15.08 4.51 -19.77
CA LEU A 223 14.94 4.96 -21.15
C LEU A 223 14.14 6.26 -21.25
N LYS A 224 12.98 6.32 -20.56
CA LYS A 224 12.09 7.49 -20.53
C LYS A 224 12.71 8.72 -19.82
N ASN A 225 13.64 8.50 -18.88
CA ASN A 225 14.20 9.56 -18.03
C ASN A 225 15.69 9.83 -18.30
N SER A 226 16.26 9.23 -19.34
CA SER A 226 17.66 9.33 -19.73
C SER A 226 18.16 10.79 -19.81
N ALA A 227 17.37 11.67 -20.44
CA ALA A 227 17.69 13.10 -20.53
C ALA A 227 17.78 13.79 -19.16
N ALA A 228 16.91 13.44 -18.21
CA ALA A 228 16.96 14.01 -16.86
C ALA A 228 18.16 13.49 -16.07
N VAL A 229 18.51 12.21 -16.24
CA VAL A 229 19.70 11.60 -15.60
C VAL A 229 20.99 12.27 -16.10
N GLU A 230 21.06 12.58 -17.40
CA GLU A 230 22.25 13.20 -18.00
C GLU A 230 22.51 14.63 -17.49
N THR A 231 21.46 15.38 -17.16
CA THR A 231 21.59 16.72 -16.53
C THR A 231 22.14 16.71 -15.10
N LEU A 232 22.15 15.55 -14.42
CA LEU A 232 22.71 15.40 -13.08
C LEU A 232 24.23 15.13 -13.09
N ARG A 233 24.84 14.97 -14.27
CA ARG A 233 26.28 14.77 -14.41
C ARG A 233 27.02 16.08 -14.08
N PRO A 234 28.02 16.09 -13.18
CA PRO A 234 28.78 17.27 -12.84
C PRO A 234 29.51 17.71 -14.10
N ARG A 235 29.41 19.00 -14.43
CA ARG A 235 30.27 19.58 -15.45
C ARG A 235 31.69 19.57 -14.88
N HIS A 236 32.53 18.65 -15.36
CA HIS A 236 33.96 18.71 -15.12
C HIS A 236 34.47 20.02 -15.72
N THR A 237 34.78 21.00 -14.88
CA THR A 237 35.46 22.22 -15.32
C THR A 237 36.94 21.90 -15.47
N ASN A 238 37.33 21.44 -16.66
CA ASN A 238 38.74 21.20 -17.03
C ASN A 238 39.54 22.52 -17.20
N ASN A 239 39.42 23.46 -16.27
CA ASN A 239 40.02 24.79 -16.38
C ASN A 239 41.29 24.98 -15.52
N HIS A 240 42.01 23.92 -15.18
CA HIS A 240 43.32 24.04 -14.52
C HIS A 240 44.42 23.48 -15.41
N GLN A 241 44.85 24.29 -16.37
CA GLN A 241 46.13 24.11 -17.05
C GLN A 241 47.23 24.49 -16.05
N PRO A 242 48.13 23.57 -15.66
CA PRO A 242 49.24 23.94 -14.78
C PRO A 242 50.22 24.88 -15.52
N PRO A 243 50.81 25.87 -14.83
CA PRO A 243 51.83 26.76 -15.40
C PRO A 243 53.08 25.97 -15.83
N ALA A 244 53.72 26.41 -16.92
CA ALA A 244 54.66 25.60 -17.70
C ALA A 244 56.10 25.47 -17.14
N ASP A 245 56.49 26.22 -16.10
CA ASP A 245 57.87 26.20 -15.61
C ASP A 245 57.94 26.05 -14.09
N VAL A 246 58.30 24.86 -13.61
CA VAL A 246 58.59 24.66 -12.18
C VAL A 246 59.75 23.67 -11.94
N ASP A 247 60.67 24.13 -11.10
CA ASP A 247 61.96 23.54 -10.72
C ASP A 247 61.86 22.14 -10.08
N VAL A 248 62.95 21.37 -10.04
CA VAL A 248 62.98 19.95 -9.64
C VAL A 248 62.60 19.73 -8.17
N VAL A 249 62.90 20.65 -7.27
CA VAL A 249 62.43 20.61 -5.86
C VAL A 249 60.91 20.85 -5.79
N SER A 250 60.38 21.68 -6.69
CA SER A 250 58.93 21.90 -6.85
C SER A 250 58.22 20.65 -7.39
N LYS A 251 58.88 19.78 -8.16
CA LYS A 251 58.26 18.53 -8.68
C LYS A 251 57.81 17.58 -7.56
N ARG A 252 58.55 17.48 -6.44
CA ARG A 252 58.14 16.64 -5.29
C ARG A 252 56.95 17.24 -4.54
N ALA A 253 56.96 18.55 -4.29
CA ALA A 253 55.83 19.26 -3.68
C ALA A 253 54.58 19.20 -4.58
N ALA A 254 54.73 19.44 -5.88
CA ALA A 254 53.68 19.31 -6.88
C ALA A 254 53.15 17.88 -6.99
N SER A 255 54.01 16.86 -6.84
CA SER A 255 53.55 15.46 -6.81
C SER A 255 52.74 15.14 -5.54
N ALA A 256 53.14 15.65 -4.38
CA ALA A 256 52.38 15.49 -3.14
C ALA A 256 51.02 16.19 -3.24
N GLU A 257 51.00 17.40 -3.80
CA GLU A 257 49.77 18.16 -4.00
C GLU A 257 48.85 17.50 -5.03
N ARG A 258 49.39 16.96 -6.13
CA ARG A 258 48.62 16.14 -7.08
C ARG A 258 48.01 14.91 -6.44
N ARG A 259 48.69 14.26 -5.48
CA ARG A 259 48.14 13.10 -4.75
C ARG A 259 47.01 13.52 -3.81
N LYS A 260 47.15 14.64 -3.11
CA LYS A 260 46.06 15.21 -2.29
C LYS A 260 44.87 15.58 -3.15
N GLN A 261 45.10 16.27 -4.27
CA GLN A 261 44.06 16.69 -5.20
C GLN A 261 43.34 15.50 -5.83
N LYS A 262 44.06 14.45 -6.26
CA LYS A 262 43.45 13.17 -6.68
C LYS A 262 42.64 12.51 -5.57
N GLY A 263 43.07 12.63 -4.31
CA GLY A 263 42.33 12.11 -3.16
C GLY A 263 41.02 12.86 -2.94
N VAL A 264 41.03 14.19 -3.07
CA VAL A 264 39.85 15.05 -3.02
C VAL A 264 38.92 14.75 -4.18
N GLU A 265 39.44 14.64 -5.41
CA GLU A 265 38.66 14.27 -6.60
C GLU A 265 37.99 12.90 -6.45
N ARG A 266 38.70 11.89 -5.94
CA ARG A 266 38.12 10.56 -5.70
C ARG A 266 37.01 10.58 -4.64
N ARG A 267 37.16 11.37 -3.57
CA ARG A 267 36.10 11.53 -2.56
C ARG A 267 34.89 12.24 -3.14
N ALA A 268 35.10 13.35 -3.86
CA ALA A 268 34.04 14.08 -4.53
C ALA A 268 33.31 13.22 -5.58
N GLU A 269 34.04 12.40 -6.35
CA GLU A 269 33.46 11.46 -7.30
C GLU A 269 32.63 10.37 -6.60
N LYS A 270 33.12 9.83 -5.47
CA LYS A 270 32.39 8.85 -4.67
C LYS A 270 31.10 9.45 -4.09
N GLU A 271 31.18 10.60 -3.42
CA GLU A 271 30.03 11.31 -2.87
C GLU A 271 29.00 11.66 -3.96
N TRP A 272 29.48 12.08 -5.14
CA TRP A 272 28.62 12.32 -6.28
C TRP A 272 27.92 11.06 -6.77
N LYS A 273 28.63 9.93 -6.90
CA LYS A 273 28.03 8.64 -7.29
C LYS A 273 26.97 8.20 -6.28
N GLU A 274 27.24 8.34 -4.99
CA GLU A 274 26.27 8.02 -3.91
C GLU A 274 25.04 8.95 -3.97
N GLU A 275 25.23 10.25 -4.20
CA GLU A 275 24.12 11.20 -4.33
C GLU A 275 23.29 10.97 -5.60
N VAL A 276 23.93 10.62 -6.72
CA VAL A 276 23.23 10.22 -7.95
C VAL A 276 22.47 8.93 -7.74
N ASP A 277 23.06 7.91 -7.12
CA ASP A 277 22.37 6.66 -6.79
C ASP A 277 21.17 6.93 -5.87
N ARG A 278 21.34 7.77 -4.85
CA ARG A 278 20.25 8.18 -3.95
C ARG A 278 19.12 8.89 -4.69
N ARG A 279 19.45 9.83 -5.59
CA ARG A 279 18.46 10.54 -6.41
C ARG A 279 17.79 9.62 -7.44
N ALA A 280 18.56 8.73 -8.06
CA ALA A 280 18.07 7.75 -9.00
C ALA A 280 17.10 6.78 -8.31
N ARG A 281 17.46 6.23 -7.14
CA ARG A 281 16.54 5.41 -6.31
C ARG A 281 15.30 6.18 -5.88
N ALA A 282 15.43 7.44 -5.50
CA ALA A 282 14.27 8.27 -5.14
C ALA A 282 13.35 8.53 -6.35
N ALA A 283 13.94 8.82 -7.51
CA ALA A 283 13.21 9.05 -8.76
C ALA A 283 12.59 7.75 -9.30
N PHE A 284 13.29 6.63 -9.17
CA PHE A 284 12.83 5.29 -9.50
C PHE A 284 11.68 4.88 -8.58
N LYS A 285 11.77 5.09 -7.27
CA LYS A 285 10.66 4.86 -6.34
C LYS A 285 9.44 5.74 -6.66
N LYS A 286 9.68 7.01 -7.02
CA LYS A 286 8.63 7.91 -7.50
C LYS A 286 8.02 7.40 -8.80
N ALA A 287 8.80 6.75 -9.65
CA ALA A 287 8.35 6.20 -10.90
C ALA A 287 7.61 4.89 -10.77
N ILE A 288 8.01 3.99 -9.86
CA ILE A 288 7.20 2.82 -9.49
C ILE A 288 5.84 3.32 -9.03
N SER A 289 5.81 4.37 -8.18
CA SER A 289 4.54 4.97 -7.75
C SER A 289 3.74 5.53 -8.92
N ALA A 290 4.38 6.27 -9.85
CA ALA A 290 3.73 6.83 -11.02
C ALA A 290 3.31 5.77 -12.06
N ALA A 291 4.01 4.64 -12.14
CA ALA A 291 3.68 3.54 -13.01
C ALA A 291 2.60 2.65 -12.41
N ALA A 292 2.58 2.47 -11.09
CA ALA A 292 1.41 1.92 -10.40
C ALA A 292 0.17 2.79 -10.68
N GLU A 293 0.32 4.13 -10.71
CA GLU A 293 -0.74 5.05 -11.14
C GLU A 293 -1.04 4.92 -12.64
N ALA A 294 -0.06 4.82 -13.54
CA ALA A 294 -0.30 4.76 -14.99
C ALA A 294 -0.79 3.41 -15.49
N ALA A 295 -0.40 2.32 -14.83
CA ALA A 295 -0.92 0.98 -15.05
C ALA A 295 -2.34 0.82 -14.48
N LEU A 296 -2.96 1.88 -13.92
CA LEU A 296 -4.41 1.95 -13.81
C LEU A 296 -4.97 1.79 -15.22
N PRO A 297 -5.71 0.73 -15.56
CA PRO A 297 -6.50 0.75 -16.78
C PRO A 297 -7.37 2.01 -16.76
N ALA A 298 -7.64 2.56 -17.95
CA ALA A 298 -8.67 3.57 -18.09
C ALA A 298 -9.90 3.07 -17.32
N PRO A 299 -10.43 3.89 -16.42
CA PRO A 299 -11.15 3.47 -15.24
C PRO A 299 -12.16 2.32 -15.42
N SER A 300 -11.70 1.07 -15.33
CA SER A 300 -12.55 -0.11 -15.19
C SER A 300 -12.18 -0.79 -13.87
N THR A 301 -13.19 -0.84 -13.02
CA THR A 301 -13.41 -1.91 -12.03
C THR A 301 -12.36 -2.11 -10.92
N LEU A 302 -12.00 -1.00 -10.26
CA LEU A 302 -11.68 -1.05 -8.82
C LEU A 302 -12.99 -1.02 -8.03
N VAL A 303 -13.20 -2.05 -7.23
CA VAL A 303 -14.40 -2.23 -6.41
C VAL A 303 -14.01 -2.29 -4.94
N ARG A 304 -14.78 -1.59 -4.10
CA ARG A 304 -14.53 -1.49 -2.67
C ARG A 304 -15.84 -1.59 -1.88
N VAL A 305 -15.73 -2.11 -0.66
CA VAL A 305 -16.76 -2.17 0.39
C VAL A 305 -16.32 -1.37 1.61
#